data_AF-A0A833W6K5-F1
#
_entry.id   AF-A0A833W6K5-F1
#
_cell.length_a   1.000
_cell.length_b   1.000
_cell.length_c   1.000
_cell.angle_alpha   90.00
_cell.angle_beta   90.00
_cell.angle_gamma   90.00
#
_symmetry.space_group_name_H-M   'P 1'
#
loop_
_entity.id
_entity.type
_entity.pdbx_description
1 polymer ?
#
loop_
_entity_poly.entity_id
_entity_poly.type
_entity_poly.pdbx_seq_one_letter_code
_entity_poly.pdbx_strand_id
1 'polypeptide(L)'
;MEAESGGSIQSLEVSGSEYSGAGSNNTMSGKKNQTNKIKTDLGDLTPVRWDKVVIVQVSVQGFREMMSQAKDLMEDAKLLYEHTVLSRLASEYGGQEILSHSRSGLFVIAFASEFHAAKWCLSLQLSLVYAAWNDKLLKQFDDMREVSVTTNGKTKKNMLLYRGFRVRMVIHTADPDINPELSLSEAVKWTKTVSEYAHGGQIVLSDNVWDRLKEQLVQLGNPVVEDLGGHAVLGDEVLLMLLLPRDLELRRFPSLKSPHQLSLGMRDAPSAHKPVTMVFTFIEGARPLVRCHAEELADRIKTLCMVARELLRKHNGYECQELQGDFMLAFFTPASAILWCGEFQVRIRQKFREWDRENENQELRFSMSMGIETGVPASVSPHKTSGRADYFGNIVNQTARIAKAAHGGQVLIGGDAWSAYCAAQPSQQIISKADKIKDIPGSTVFQFKAHGYYSFKGISKPIGLIEAIPVDVQSKTLSLDLMTLIRGHAPKAKRIEDAALANQAKTVVPDVPSELVRLSHGGEQPNNSIRETEFDFNLSWDDSIFVFEDIDEEDGDMEDEGQGRGLAVCGSVALAMRNSTLNHSRLMAQLRSSRRDDSFTSQRNSANATRTEDMDRV
;
A
#
# COMPACT_ATOMS: atom_id res chain seq x y z
N MET A 1 -9.12 60.49 -46.51
CA MET A 1 -9.17 59.31 -47.39
C MET A 1 -10.00 58.28 -46.66
N GLU A 2 -11.19 58.11 -47.20
CA GLU A 2 -12.44 57.51 -46.70
C GLU A 2 -12.35 55.99 -46.44
N ALA A 3 -13.26 55.31 -45.72
CA ALA A 3 -14.31 55.66 -44.77
C ALA A 3 -14.85 54.34 -44.15
N GLU A 4 -15.51 54.48 -43.01
CA GLU A 4 -16.22 53.47 -42.21
C GLU A 4 -17.48 52.88 -42.90
N SER A 5 -17.95 51.72 -42.44
CA SER A 5 -19.28 51.58 -41.82
C SER A 5 -19.62 50.11 -41.51
N GLY A 6 -20.17 49.88 -40.31
CA GLY A 6 -20.74 48.61 -39.88
C GLY A 6 -22.25 48.52 -40.15
N GLY A 7 -22.83 47.37 -39.80
CA GLY A 7 -24.28 47.19 -39.76
C GLY A 7 -24.70 45.74 -39.58
N SER A 8 -25.23 45.42 -38.40
CA SER A 8 -25.92 44.18 -38.05
C SER A 8 -27.44 44.35 -38.13
N ILE A 9 -28.17 43.23 -38.19
CA ILE A 9 -29.51 42.93 -37.60
C ILE A 9 -30.60 42.39 -38.56
N GLN A 10 -30.91 41.10 -38.33
CA GLN A 10 -32.19 40.37 -38.16
C GLN A 10 -33.29 40.22 -39.27
N SER A 11 -33.61 38.92 -39.43
CA SER A 11 -34.92 38.23 -39.40
C SER A 11 -36.01 38.50 -40.45
N LEU A 12 -36.47 37.42 -41.07
CA LEU A 12 -37.89 37.10 -41.25
C LEU A 12 -38.09 35.62 -41.60
N GLU A 13 -38.92 34.94 -40.81
CA GLU A 13 -39.45 33.58 -41.03
C GLU A 13 -40.62 33.58 -42.03
N VAL A 14 -41.09 32.35 -42.31
CA VAL A 14 -42.45 31.92 -42.74
C VAL A 14 -42.56 31.49 -44.19
N SER A 15 -42.67 30.17 -44.44
CA SER A 15 -43.98 29.50 -44.59
C SER A 15 -43.83 28.04 -45.04
N GLY A 16 -44.62 27.14 -44.48
CA GLY A 16 -44.68 25.72 -44.84
C GLY A 16 -45.65 25.42 -45.98
N SER A 17 -45.59 24.20 -46.51
CA SER A 17 -46.78 23.39 -46.82
C SER A 17 -46.37 21.97 -47.22
N GLU A 18 -47.15 21.03 -46.70
CA GLU A 18 -47.16 19.61 -47.02
C GLU A 18 -47.67 19.40 -48.46
N TYR A 19 -47.12 18.40 -49.17
CA TYR A 19 -47.94 17.64 -50.12
C TYR A 19 -47.49 16.19 -50.21
N SER A 20 -48.46 15.33 -49.98
CA SER A 20 -48.47 13.88 -50.04
C SER A 20 -48.30 13.36 -51.48
N GLY A 21 -47.75 12.15 -51.60
CA GLY A 21 -48.32 11.17 -52.53
C GLY A 21 -47.42 10.61 -53.64
N ALA A 22 -47.23 9.29 -53.53
CA ALA A 22 -47.13 8.30 -54.61
C ALA A 22 -45.77 8.09 -55.33
N GLY A 23 -45.05 7.08 -54.85
CA GLY A 23 -44.76 5.85 -55.61
C GLY A 23 -43.67 5.92 -56.69
N SER A 24 -42.56 5.20 -56.47
CA SER A 24 -42.24 4.02 -57.27
C SER A 24 -40.97 3.34 -56.73
N ASN A 25 -40.98 2.01 -56.79
CA ASN A 25 -39.92 1.12 -56.35
C ASN A 25 -38.57 1.46 -56.96
N ASN A 26 -37.54 1.59 -56.11
CA ASN A 26 -36.20 1.16 -56.49
C ASN A 26 -35.52 0.49 -55.29
N THR A 27 -35.42 -0.83 -55.38
CA THR A 27 -34.52 -1.67 -54.61
C THR A 27 -33.09 -1.16 -54.73
N MET A 28 -32.59 -0.47 -53.70
CA MET A 28 -31.16 -0.39 -53.44
C MET A 28 -30.88 -1.16 -52.16
N SER A 29 -30.20 -2.30 -52.33
CA SER A 29 -29.55 -3.01 -51.25
C SER A 29 -28.64 -2.03 -50.51
N GLY A 30 -29.01 -1.66 -49.28
CA GLY A 30 -28.11 -0.94 -48.39
C GLY A 30 -26.88 -1.80 -48.16
N LYS A 31 -25.74 -1.39 -48.72
CA LYS A 31 -24.43 -1.89 -48.33
C LYS A 31 -24.30 -1.65 -46.83
N LYS A 32 -24.45 -2.71 -46.03
CA LYS A 32 -23.96 -2.73 -44.66
C LYS A 32 -22.48 -2.36 -44.73
N ASN A 33 -22.10 -1.21 -44.18
CA ASN A 33 -20.69 -0.90 -43.93
C ASN A 33 -20.13 -2.05 -43.09
N GLN A 34 -19.37 -2.95 -43.73
CA GLN A 34 -18.54 -3.92 -43.03
C GLN A 34 -17.47 -3.11 -42.31
N THR A 35 -17.71 -2.80 -41.04
CA THR A 35 -16.64 -2.41 -40.14
C THR A 35 -15.75 -3.65 -39.98
N ASN A 36 -14.50 -3.56 -40.43
CA ASN A 36 -13.51 -4.59 -40.18
C ASN A 36 -13.39 -4.73 -38.66
N LYS A 37 -13.85 -5.86 -38.11
CA LYS A 37 -13.76 -6.13 -36.68
C LYS A 37 -12.38 -6.66 -36.35
N ILE A 38 -11.84 -6.25 -35.20
CA ILE A 38 -10.53 -6.67 -34.73
C ILE A 38 -10.69 -7.98 -33.97
N LYS A 39 -10.03 -9.04 -34.41
CA LYS A 39 -10.16 -10.38 -33.79
C LYS A 39 -9.30 -10.47 -32.53
N THR A 40 -9.90 -10.88 -31.42
CA THR A 40 -9.18 -11.15 -30.16
C THR A 40 -9.67 -12.46 -29.53
N ASP A 41 -8.93 -12.95 -28.53
CA ASP A 41 -9.30 -14.15 -27.77
C ASP A 41 -10.62 -14.00 -26.98
N LEU A 42 -11.07 -12.77 -26.74
CA LEU A 42 -12.36 -12.48 -26.10
C LEU A 42 -13.51 -12.36 -27.09
N GLY A 43 -13.21 -12.17 -28.37
CA GLY A 43 -14.18 -11.97 -29.45
C GLY A 43 -13.78 -10.85 -30.43
N ASP A 44 -14.70 -10.52 -31.32
CA ASP A 44 -14.52 -9.46 -32.31
C ASP A 44 -14.80 -8.09 -31.69
N LEU A 45 -13.79 -7.22 -31.64
CA LEU A 45 -13.90 -5.86 -31.10
C LEU A 45 -14.45 -4.89 -32.15
N THR A 46 -15.28 -3.95 -31.68
CA THR A 46 -15.71 -2.78 -32.44
C THR A 46 -14.57 -1.74 -32.47
N PRO A 47 -14.09 -1.29 -33.65
CA PRO A 47 -13.00 -0.34 -33.71
C PRO A 47 -13.39 1.03 -33.12
N VAL A 48 -12.45 1.66 -32.43
CA VAL A 48 -12.60 3.00 -31.83
C VAL A 48 -11.69 3.97 -32.56
N ARG A 49 -12.20 5.15 -32.91
CA ARG A 49 -11.46 6.19 -33.66
C ARG A 49 -11.13 7.38 -32.77
N TRP A 50 -10.43 7.11 -31.68
CA TRP A 50 -9.87 8.16 -30.82
C TRP A 50 -8.35 8.11 -30.89
N ASP A 51 -7.72 9.27 -30.78
CA ASP A 51 -6.27 9.40 -30.74
C ASP A 51 -5.67 8.69 -29.51
N LYS A 52 -6.42 8.75 -28.40
CA LYS A 52 -6.11 8.05 -27.16
C LYS A 52 -7.27 7.17 -26.75
N VAL A 53 -6.97 5.91 -26.43
CA VAL A 53 -7.97 4.94 -26.01
C VAL A 53 -7.60 4.38 -24.64
N VAL A 54 -8.51 4.54 -23.68
CA VAL A 54 -8.42 3.94 -22.35
C VAL A 54 -9.45 2.83 -22.26
N ILE A 55 -9.01 1.62 -21.94
CA ILE A 55 -9.85 0.44 -21.85
C ILE A 55 -10.20 0.17 -20.40
N VAL A 56 -11.49 -0.07 -20.17
CA VAL A 56 -12.01 -0.62 -18.94
C VAL A 56 -12.59 -1.99 -19.22
N GLN A 57 -11.99 -3.02 -18.63
CA GLN A 57 -12.57 -4.34 -18.59
C GLN A 57 -13.37 -4.52 -17.30
N VAL A 58 -14.62 -4.98 -17.43
CA VAL A 58 -15.55 -5.24 -16.33
C VAL A 58 -15.91 -6.71 -16.33
N SER A 59 -15.67 -7.41 -15.22
CA SER A 59 -16.04 -8.83 -15.09
C SER A 59 -16.67 -9.13 -13.73
N VAL A 60 -17.56 -10.10 -13.67
CA VAL A 60 -18.23 -10.51 -12.42
C VAL A 60 -17.55 -11.75 -11.86
N GLN A 61 -17.17 -11.72 -10.58
CA GLN A 61 -16.66 -12.90 -9.86
C GLN A 61 -17.73 -13.98 -9.74
N GLY A 62 -17.36 -15.24 -10.01
CA GLY A 62 -18.27 -16.39 -9.87
C GLY A 62 -19.44 -16.44 -10.86
N PHE A 63 -19.49 -15.55 -11.87
CA PHE A 63 -20.69 -15.37 -12.70
C PHE A 63 -21.20 -16.65 -13.37
N ARG A 64 -20.28 -17.44 -13.94
CA ARG A 64 -20.62 -18.68 -14.65
C ARG A 64 -21.21 -19.73 -13.71
N GLU A 65 -20.68 -19.82 -12.50
CA GLU A 65 -21.15 -20.76 -11.47
C GLU A 65 -22.54 -20.35 -10.97
N MET A 66 -22.74 -19.06 -10.68
CA MET A 66 -24.05 -18.53 -10.26
C MET A 66 -25.13 -18.75 -11.33
N MET A 67 -24.84 -18.44 -12.60
CA MET A 67 -25.76 -18.67 -13.72
C MET A 67 -26.16 -20.14 -13.88
N SER A 68 -25.27 -21.08 -13.55
CA SER A 68 -25.56 -22.52 -13.66
C SER A 68 -26.43 -23.03 -12.51
N GLN A 69 -26.41 -22.39 -11.34
CA GLN A 69 -27.13 -22.84 -10.15
C GLN A 69 -28.55 -22.24 -10.05
N ALA A 70 -28.75 -20.99 -10.48
CA ALA A 70 -30.02 -20.28 -10.31
C ALA A 70 -30.41 -19.51 -11.58
N LYS A 71 -30.70 -20.23 -12.67
CA LYS A 71 -30.92 -19.63 -13.99
C LYS A 71 -31.99 -18.53 -14.00
N ASP A 72 -33.18 -18.80 -13.46
CA ASP A 72 -34.32 -17.87 -13.56
C ASP A 72 -34.07 -16.57 -12.77
N LEU A 73 -33.63 -16.68 -11.50
CA LEU A 73 -33.33 -15.51 -10.67
C LEU A 73 -32.14 -14.71 -11.22
N MET A 74 -31.16 -15.38 -11.81
CA MET A 74 -29.98 -14.74 -12.37
C MET A 74 -30.25 -13.97 -13.67
N GLU A 75 -31.28 -14.33 -14.44
CA GLU A 75 -31.66 -13.58 -15.65
C GLU A 75 -32.09 -12.14 -15.30
N ASP A 76 -32.91 -11.97 -14.25
CA ASP A 76 -33.31 -10.65 -13.75
C ASP A 76 -32.13 -9.86 -13.18
N ALA A 77 -31.28 -10.51 -12.38
CA ALA A 77 -30.09 -9.89 -11.80
C ALA A 77 -29.09 -9.45 -12.88
N LYS A 78 -28.93 -10.25 -13.94
CA LYS A 78 -28.13 -9.91 -15.10
C LYS A 78 -28.70 -8.70 -15.83
N LEU A 79 -30.02 -8.65 -16.09
CA LEU A 79 -30.64 -7.50 -16.74
C LEU A 79 -30.42 -6.21 -15.93
N LEU A 80 -30.56 -6.28 -14.60
CA LEU A 80 -30.26 -5.16 -13.71
C LEU A 80 -28.79 -4.72 -13.83
N TYR A 81 -27.85 -5.68 -13.85
CA TYR A 81 -26.43 -5.40 -14.03
C TYR A 81 -26.13 -4.74 -15.38
N GLU A 82 -26.57 -5.33 -16.49
CA GLU A 82 -26.37 -4.80 -17.84
C GLU A 82 -26.99 -3.40 -17.97
N HIS A 83 -28.21 -3.21 -17.47
CA HIS A 83 -28.85 -1.90 -17.42
C HIS A 83 -28.04 -0.90 -16.59
N THR A 84 -27.53 -1.29 -15.42
CA THR A 84 -26.73 -0.39 -14.57
C THR A 84 -25.45 0.04 -15.28
N VAL A 85 -24.71 -0.90 -15.89
CA VAL A 85 -23.50 -0.64 -16.68
C VAL A 85 -23.80 0.36 -17.81
N LEU A 86 -24.82 0.08 -18.64
CA LEU A 86 -25.14 0.87 -19.81
C LEU A 86 -25.77 2.23 -19.47
N SER A 87 -26.66 2.29 -18.46
CA SER A 87 -27.29 3.53 -18.01
C SER A 87 -26.27 4.56 -17.50
N ARG A 88 -25.18 4.09 -16.88
CA ARG A 88 -24.09 4.94 -16.40
C ARG A 88 -23.17 5.36 -17.54
N LEU A 89 -23.12 4.60 -18.63
CA LEU A 89 -22.25 4.88 -19.78
C LEU A 89 -22.71 6.11 -20.60
N ALA A 90 -24.02 6.26 -20.81
CA ALA A 90 -24.54 6.90 -22.03
C ALA A 90 -24.86 8.41 -21.99
N SER A 91 -24.34 9.20 -21.04
CA SER A 91 -24.33 10.68 -21.19
C SER A 91 -23.31 11.44 -20.35
N GLU A 92 -22.95 10.95 -19.16
CA GLU A 92 -22.09 11.71 -18.23
C GLU A 92 -20.58 11.51 -18.46
N TYR A 93 -20.15 10.35 -18.98
CA TYR A 93 -18.73 9.98 -19.04
C TYR A 93 -18.19 9.73 -20.46
N GLY A 94 -19.05 9.60 -21.47
CA GLY A 94 -18.65 9.47 -22.87
C GLY A 94 -17.93 8.15 -23.22
N GLY A 95 -18.28 7.04 -22.55
CA GLY A 95 -17.72 5.72 -22.85
C GLY A 95 -18.38 5.05 -24.06
N GLN A 96 -17.63 4.25 -24.80
CA GLN A 96 -18.13 3.43 -25.91
C GLN A 96 -17.95 1.94 -25.59
N GLU A 97 -19.03 1.17 -25.65
CA GLU A 97 -18.94 -0.29 -25.54
C GLU A 97 -18.27 -0.88 -26.79
N ILE A 98 -17.19 -1.62 -26.60
CA ILE A 98 -16.44 -2.28 -27.68
C ILE A 98 -16.84 -3.75 -27.81
N LEU A 99 -17.02 -4.41 -26.67
CA LEU A 99 -17.38 -5.82 -26.56
C LEU A 99 -18.23 -6.04 -25.31
N SER A 100 -19.31 -6.79 -25.47
CA SER A 100 -20.07 -7.39 -24.37
C SER A 100 -20.24 -8.88 -24.61
N HIS A 101 -20.08 -9.65 -23.56
CA HIS A 101 -20.32 -11.10 -23.59
C HIS A 101 -21.37 -11.46 -22.54
N SER A 102 -22.63 -11.47 -22.97
CA SER A 102 -23.79 -11.69 -22.10
C SER A 102 -23.81 -13.05 -21.39
N ARG A 103 -22.99 -14.03 -21.81
CA ARG A 103 -22.85 -15.34 -21.12
C ARG A 103 -21.82 -15.33 -19.99
N SER A 104 -20.90 -14.37 -19.97
CA SER A 104 -19.85 -14.27 -18.94
C SER A 104 -19.97 -13.01 -18.09
N GLY A 105 -20.91 -12.11 -18.40
CA GLY A 105 -21.05 -10.83 -17.70
C GLY A 105 -19.88 -9.87 -17.95
N LEU A 106 -19.09 -10.13 -19.00
CA LEU A 106 -17.91 -9.36 -19.38
C LEU A 106 -18.31 -8.17 -20.24
N PHE A 107 -17.80 -6.99 -19.89
CA PHE A 107 -17.82 -5.80 -20.74
C PHE A 107 -16.41 -5.29 -20.97
N VAL A 108 -16.14 -4.81 -22.18
CA VAL A 108 -14.94 -4.05 -22.53
C VAL A 108 -15.42 -2.73 -23.11
N ILE A 109 -15.02 -1.65 -22.44
CA ILE A 109 -15.48 -0.30 -22.73
C ILE A 109 -14.27 0.57 -22.99
N ALA A 110 -14.33 1.40 -24.03
CA ALA A 110 -13.33 2.43 -24.29
C ALA A 110 -13.79 3.79 -23.76
N PHE A 111 -12.82 4.56 -23.28
CA PHE A 111 -12.95 5.97 -22.94
C PHE A 111 -11.84 6.77 -23.65
N ALA A 112 -12.13 8.05 -23.95
CA ALA A 112 -11.11 8.98 -24.47
C ALA A 112 -10.22 9.56 -23.36
N SER A 113 -10.52 9.29 -22.08
CA SER A 113 -9.82 9.87 -20.92
C SER A 113 -9.80 8.91 -19.73
N GLU A 114 -8.65 8.81 -19.07
CA GLU A 114 -8.48 8.06 -17.82
C GLU A 114 -9.38 8.60 -16.70
N PHE A 115 -9.55 9.93 -16.67
CA PHE A 115 -10.40 10.60 -15.68
C PHE A 115 -11.84 10.13 -15.78
N HIS A 116 -12.40 10.12 -17.00
CA HIS A 116 -13.76 9.64 -17.22
C HIS A 116 -13.90 8.13 -16.97
N ALA A 117 -12.91 7.33 -17.37
CA ALA A 117 -12.88 5.90 -17.07
C ALA A 117 -12.90 5.63 -15.56
N ALA A 118 -12.05 6.31 -14.79
CA ALA A 118 -11.97 6.17 -13.35
C ALA A 118 -13.26 6.64 -12.64
N LYS A 119 -13.77 7.82 -13.02
CA LYS A 119 -15.01 8.37 -12.45
C LYS A 119 -16.20 7.44 -12.74
N TRP A 120 -16.28 6.88 -13.94
CA TRP A 120 -17.29 5.89 -14.31
C TRP A 120 -17.16 4.60 -13.48
N CYS A 121 -15.95 4.06 -13.31
CA CYS A 121 -15.72 2.86 -12.49
C CYS A 121 -16.14 3.08 -11.03
N LEU A 122 -15.76 4.21 -10.44
CA LEU A 122 -16.14 4.59 -9.07
C LEU A 122 -17.67 4.66 -8.91
N SER A 123 -18.34 5.32 -9.85
CA SER A 123 -19.80 5.48 -9.89
C SER A 123 -20.51 4.14 -10.10
N LEU A 124 -20.00 3.28 -10.99
CA LEU A 124 -20.55 1.95 -11.25
C LEU A 124 -20.41 1.05 -10.02
N GLN A 125 -19.25 1.02 -9.36
CA GLN A 125 -19.08 0.22 -8.14
C GLN A 125 -20.11 0.61 -7.07
N LEU A 126 -20.28 1.92 -6.85
CA LEU A 126 -21.22 2.41 -5.85
C LEU A 126 -22.67 2.09 -6.24
N SER A 127 -23.02 2.28 -7.53
CA SER A 127 -24.36 2.00 -8.04
C SER A 127 -24.73 0.53 -7.89
N LEU A 128 -23.79 -0.39 -8.09
CA LEU A 128 -24.03 -1.82 -7.94
C LEU A 128 -24.27 -2.20 -6.48
N VAL A 129 -23.58 -1.58 -5.52
CA VAL A 129 -23.84 -1.82 -4.09
C VAL A 129 -25.27 -1.42 -3.71
N TYR A 130 -25.75 -0.29 -4.22
CA TYR A 130 -27.08 0.24 -3.93
C TYR A 130 -28.18 -0.21 -4.90
N ALA A 131 -27.87 -1.06 -5.87
CA ALA A 131 -28.86 -1.56 -6.83
C ALA A 131 -29.91 -2.45 -6.14
N ALA A 132 -31.13 -2.51 -6.66
CA ALA A 132 -32.23 -3.29 -6.06
C ALA A 132 -32.10 -4.81 -6.35
N TRP A 133 -31.07 -5.45 -5.82
CA TRP A 133 -30.88 -6.90 -5.91
C TRP A 133 -31.98 -7.68 -5.21
N ASN A 134 -32.32 -8.85 -5.75
CA ASN A 134 -33.27 -9.79 -5.16
C ASN A 134 -32.66 -10.45 -3.90
N ASP A 135 -33.35 -10.34 -2.76
CA ASP A 135 -32.86 -10.84 -1.47
C ASP A 135 -32.63 -12.36 -1.44
N LYS A 136 -33.36 -13.13 -2.25
CA LYS A 136 -33.14 -14.57 -2.37
C LYS A 136 -31.75 -14.88 -2.93
N LEU A 137 -31.29 -14.11 -3.92
CA LEU A 137 -29.95 -14.25 -4.48
C LEU A 137 -28.87 -13.84 -3.48
N LEU A 138 -29.10 -12.76 -2.73
CA LEU A 138 -28.17 -12.27 -1.72
C LEU A 138 -27.92 -13.32 -0.61
N LYS A 139 -28.94 -14.11 -0.26
CA LYS A 139 -28.84 -15.19 0.74
C LYS A 139 -28.27 -16.48 0.16
N GLN A 140 -28.48 -16.75 -1.14
CA GLN A 140 -28.05 -17.98 -1.79
C GLN A 140 -26.55 -18.03 -2.10
N PHE A 141 -25.95 -16.90 -2.50
CA PHE A 141 -24.56 -16.84 -2.95
C PHE A 141 -23.71 -15.97 -2.02
N ASP A 142 -22.62 -16.52 -1.49
CA ASP A 142 -21.70 -15.77 -0.62
C ASP A 142 -21.04 -14.58 -1.36
N ASP A 143 -20.72 -14.79 -2.64
CA ASP A 143 -20.23 -13.74 -3.56
C ASP A 143 -21.29 -12.67 -3.89
N MET A 144 -22.54 -12.79 -3.43
CA MET A 144 -23.55 -11.74 -3.54
C MET A 144 -23.98 -11.16 -2.19
N ARG A 145 -23.57 -11.78 -1.09
CA ARG A 145 -24.06 -11.49 0.26
C ARG A 145 -23.93 -10.01 0.63
N GLU A 146 -24.87 -9.53 1.44
CA GLU A 146 -24.76 -8.22 2.06
C GLU A 146 -23.74 -8.25 3.20
N VAL A 147 -22.75 -7.36 3.15
CA VAL A 147 -21.75 -7.22 4.21
C VAL A 147 -21.69 -5.76 4.63
N SER A 148 -21.96 -5.52 5.91
CA SER A 148 -21.93 -4.19 6.51
C SER A 148 -21.02 -4.18 7.74
N VAL A 149 -20.37 -3.05 7.99
CA VAL A 149 -19.48 -2.85 9.14
C VAL A 149 -20.04 -1.73 10.01
N THR A 150 -20.21 -2.03 11.30
CA THR A 150 -20.60 -1.03 12.29
C THR A 150 -19.36 -0.35 12.84
N THR A 151 -19.25 0.96 12.61
CA THR A 151 -18.15 1.74 13.14
C THR A 151 -18.47 2.19 14.57
N ASN A 152 -17.58 1.87 15.52
CA ASN A 152 -17.70 2.30 16.92
C ASN A 152 -17.22 3.76 17.07
N GLY A 153 -17.94 4.70 16.46
CA GLY A 153 -17.75 6.14 16.61
C GLY A 153 -18.77 6.78 17.55
N LYS A 154 -18.75 8.13 17.66
CA LYS A 154 -19.75 8.91 18.42
C LYS A 154 -21.19 8.69 17.92
N THR A 155 -21.34 8.24 16.67
CA THR A 155 -22.59 7.75 16.09
C THR A 155 -22.33 6.35 15.52
N LYS A 156 -23.18 5.38 15.89
CA LYS A 156 -23.17 4.05 15.26
C LYS A 156 -23.69 4.20 13.83
N LYS A 157 -22.80 4.26 12.85
CA LYS A 157 -23.18 4.22 11.42
C LYS A 157 -22.88 2.83 10.90
N ASN A 158 -23.91 2.15 10.39
CA ASN A 158 -23.73 0.91 9.64
C ASN A 158 -23.29 1.26 8.22
N MET A 159 -22.12 0.79 7.80
CA MET A 159 -21.56 1.07 6.47
C MET A 159 -21.66 -0.17 5.60
N LEU A 160 -22.45 -0.09 4.54
CA LEU A 160 -22.60 -1.16 3.57
C LEU A 160 -21.35 -1.26 2.69
N LEU A 161 -20.62 -2.37 2.77
CA LEU A 161 -19.39 -2.58 2.01
C LEU A 161 -19.61 -3.41 0.76
N TYR A 162 -20.45 -4.44 0.83
CA TYR A 162 -20.66 -5.36 -0.27
C TYR A 162 -22.13 -5.75 -0.37
N ARG A 163 -22.68 -5.77 -1.60
CA ARG A 163 -24.05 -6.24 -1.89
C ARG A 163 -24.19 -6.55 -3.38
N GLY A 164 -24.78 -7.69 -3.71
CA GLY A 164 -24.91 -8.15 -5.10
C GLY A 164 -23.59 -8.50 -5.77
N PHE A 165 -23.56 -8.50 -7.10
CA PHE A 165 -22.42 -8.98 -7.88
C PHE A 165 -21.09 -8.31 -7.51
N ARG A 166 -20.06 -9.13 -7.23
CA ARG A 166 -18.70 -8.61 -7.05
C ARG A 166 -18.05 -8.35 -8.40
N VAL A 167 -18.13 -7.12 -8.84
CA VAL A 167 -17.55 -6.69 -10.11
C VAL A 167 -16.08 -6.31 -9.94
N ARG A 168 -15.23 -6.87 -10.80
CA ARG A 168 -13.83 -6.49 -11.02
C ARG A 168 -13.78 -5.49 -12.15
N MET A 169 -13.04 -4.40 -11.97
CA MET A 169 -12.76 -3.45 -13.03
C MET A 169 -11.26 -3.26 -13.17
N VAL A 170 -10.78 -3.25 -14.41
CA VAL A 170 -9.37 -2.98 -14.72
C VAL A 170 -9.30 -1.86 -15.72
N ILE A 171 -8.50 -0.82 -15.44
CA ILE A 171 -8.30 0.34 -16.30
C ILE A 171 -6.87 0.35 -16.83
N HIS A 172 -6.74 0.40 -18.16
CA HIS A 172 -5.45 0.46 -18.84
C HIS A 172 -5.51 1.37 -20.07
N THR A 173 -4.44 2.13 -20.32
CA THR A 173 -4.32 2.98 -21.50
C THR A 173 -3.64 2.19 -22.61
N ALA A 174 -4.27 2.12 -23.78
CA ALA A 174 -3.69 1.48 -24.95
C ALA A 174 -2.46 2.28 -25.44
N ASP A 175 -1.46 1.59 -25.97
CA ASP A 175 -0.21 2.19 -26.45
C ASP A 175 -0.48 3.08 -27.69
N PRO A 176 -0.21 4.39 -27.63
CA PRO A 176 -0.45 5.28 -28.78
C PRO A 176 0.57 5.12 -29.91
N ASP A 177 1.74 4.53 -29.65
CA ASP A 177 2.86 4.47 -30.60
C ASP A 177 2.74 3.29 -31.58
N ILE A 178 1.81 2.37 -31.32
CA ILE A 178 1.56 1.16 -32.11
C ILE A 178 0.31 1.36 -32.97
N ASN A 179 0.15 0.56 -34.03
CA ASN A 179 -1.07 0.53 -34.83
C ASN A 179 -2.32 0.43 -33.91
N PRO A 180 -3.34 1.29 -34.07
CA PRO A 180 -4.51 1.34 -33.19
C PRO A 180 -5.25 0.00 -33.02
N GLU A 181 -5.31 -0.83 -34.06
CA GLU A 181 -5.98 -2.13 -33.99
C GLU A 181 -5.19 -3.14 -33.15
N LEU A 182 -3.86 -3.16 -33.34
CA LEU A 182 -2.96 -4.01 -32.57
C LEU A 182 -2.90 -3.56 -31.11
N SER A 183 -2.71 -2.26 -30.89
CA SER A 183 -2.70 -1.64 -29.56
C SER A 183 -3.97 -1.94 -28.78
N LEU A 184 -5.14 -1.84 -29.41
CA LEU A 184 -6.41 -2.20 -28.80
C LEU A 184 -6.48 -3.69 -28.43
N SER A 185 -6.01 -4.58 -29.33
CA SER A 185 -6.01 -6.02 -29.06
C SER A 185 -5.08 -6.41 -27.91
N GLU A 186 -3.91 -5.77 -27.81
CA GLU A 186 -2.93 -5.99 -26.75
C GLU A 186 -3.44 -5.44 -25.42
N ALA A 187 -4.04 -4.23 -25.41
CA ALA A 187 -4.66 -3.66 -24.22
C ALA A 187 -5.80 -4.54 -23.67
N VAL A 188 -6.61 -5.14 -24.55
CA VAL A 188 -7.66 -6.08 -24.14
C VAL A 188 -7.08 -7.38 -23.56
N LYS A 189 -6.01 -7.91 -24.17
CA LYS A 189 -5.29 -9.08 -23.63
C LYS A 189 -4.67 -8.78 -22.26
N TRP A 190 -4.08 -7.59 -22.10
CA TRP A 190 -3.47 -7.15 -20.86
C TRP A 190 -4.51 -6.99 -19.75
N THR A 191 -5.60 -6.26 -20.01
CA THR A 191 -6.69 -6.05 -19.04
C THR A 191 -7.37 -7.36 -18.64
N LYS A 192 -7.48 -8.32 -19.56
CA LYS A 192 -7.95 -9.68 -19.24
C LYS A 192 -7.06 -10.37 -18.22
N THR A 193 -5.76 -10.34 -18.46
CA THR A 193 -4.76 -10.98 -17.58
C THR A 193 -4.81 -10.38 -16.18
N VAL A 194 -4.84 -9.04 -16.07
CA VAL A 194 -4.92 -8.37 -14.76
C VAL A 194 -6.29 -8.58 -14.09
N SER A 195 -7.37 -8.71 -14.86
CA SER A 195 -8.70 -9.02 -14.31
C SER A 195 -8.77 -10.40 -13.67
N GLU A 196 -7.91 -11.35 -14.07
CA GLU A 196 -7.79 -12.68 -13.45
C GLU A 196 -7.00 -12.61 -12.12
N TYR A 197 -6.11 -11.61 -11.98
CA TYR A 197 -5.37 -11.38 -10.74
C TYR A 197 -6.24 -10.71 -9.67
N ALA A 198 -7.20 -9.88 -10.10
CA ALA A 198 -8.07 -9.10 -9.23
C ALA A 198 -9.19 -9.91 -8.56
N HIS A 199 -9.68 -9.40 -7.45
CA HIS A 199 -10.83 -9.90 -6.70
C HIS A 199 -12.07 -9.04 -6.97
N GLY A 200 -13.25 -9.67 -6.90
CA GLY A 200 -14.51 -8.97 -7.08
C GLY A 200 -14.66 -7.83 -6.06
N GLY A 201 -15.06 -6.65 -6.53
CA GLY A 201 -15.12 -5.45 -5.71
C GLY A 201 -13.97 -4.47 -5.94
N GLN A 202 -12.88 -4.90 -6.61
CA GLN A 202 -11.69 -4.09 -6.87
C GLN A 202 -11.79 -3.31 -8.19
N ILE A 203 -11.20 -2.12 -8.19
CA ILE A 203 -10.85 -1.37 -9.40
C ILE A 203 -9.32 -1.30 -9.44
N VAL A 204 -8.70 -1.91 -10.44
CA VAL A 204 -7.24 -1.97 -10.59
C VAL A 204 -6.82 -1.04 -11.73
N LEU A 205 -5.80 -0.23 -11.49
CA LEU A 205 -5.22 0.69 -12.48
C LEU A 205 -3.82 0.20 -12.86
N SER A 206 -3.47 0.35 -14.13
CA SER A 206 -2.06 0.34 -14.57
C SER A 206 -1.31 1.60 -14.12
N ASP A 207 0.02 1.51 -14.09
CA ASP A 207 0.96 2.60 -13.86
C ASP A 207 0.73 3.81 -14.79
N ASN A 208 0.56 3.58 -16.10
CA ASN A 208 0.30 4.63 -17.07
C ASN A 208 -0.99 5.41 -16.76
N VAL A 209 -2.03 4.70 -16.32
CA VAL A 209 -3.30 5.32 -15.92
C VAL A 209 -3.11 6.10 -14.61
N TRP A 210 -2.39 5.53 -13.66
CA TRP A 210 -2.11 6.14 -12.38
C TRP A 210 -1.32 7.45 -12.50
N ASP A 211 -0.30 7.48 -13.35
CA ASP A 211 0.53 8.67 -13.57
C ASP A 211 -0.26 9.86 -14.10
N ARG A 212 -1.33 9.62 -14.86
CA ARG A 212 -2.24 10.66 -15.35
C ARG A 212 -3.29 11.07 -14.31
N LEU A 213 -3.71 10.15 -13.45
CA LEU A 213 -4.80 10.36 -12.49
C LEU A 213 -4.36 10.96 -11.15
N LYS A 214 -3.11 10.73 -10.71
CA LYS A 214 -2.64 11.10 -9.36
C LYS A 214 -2.78 12.60 -9.03
N GLU A 215 -2.73 13.47 -10.04
CA GLU A 215 -2.89 14.93 -9.86
C GLU A 215 -4.37 15.38 -9.86
N GLN A 216 -5.29 14.50 -10.27
CA GLN A 216 -6.72 14.80 -10.44
C GLN A 216 -7.61 14.13 -9.38
N LEU A 217 -7.03 13.52 -8.34
CA LEU A 217 -7.78 12.79 -7.30
C LEU A 217 -8.81 13.64 -6.56
N VAL A 218 -8.52 14.94 -6.37
CA VAL A 218 -9.48 15.87 -5.75
C VAL A 218 -10.74 16.02 -6.60
N GLN A 219 -10.57 16.10 -7.91
CA GLN A 219 -11.68 16.22 -8.88
C GLN A 219 -12.50 14.92 -8.98
N LEU A 220 -11.88 13.77 -8.67
CA LEU A 220 -12.55 12.47 -8.53
C LEU A 220 -13.29 12.27 -7.20
N GLY A 221 -13.28 13.27 -6.30
CA GLY A 221 -13.94 13.19 -5.00
C GLY A 221 -13.10 12.56 -3.90
N ASN A 222 -11.75 12.61 -4.04
CA ASN A 222 -10.79 11.97 -3.13
C ASN A 222 -11.08 10.48 -2.89
N PRO A 223 -11.02 9.67 -3.97
CA PRO A 223 -11.14 8.22 -3.83
C PRO A 223 -9.99 7.67 -2.99
N VAL A 224 -10.18 6.46 -2.44
CA VAL A 224 -9.09 5.74 -1.78
C VAL A 224 -8.20 5.13 -2.84
N VAL A 225 -6.90 5.31 -2.66
CA VAL A 225 -5.87 4.71 -3.51
C VAL A 225 -4.89 3.93 -2.65
N GLU A 226 -4.54 2.73 -3.10
CA GLU A 226 -3.51 1.90 -2.46
C GLU A 226 -2.55 1.34 -3.52
N ASP A 227 -1.26 1.31 -3.20
CA ASP A 227 -0.25 0.61 -4.00
C ASP A 227 -0.44 -0.91 -3.83
N LEU A 228 -0.65 -1.64 -4.93
CA LEU A 228 -0.77 -3.10 -4.91
C LEU A 228 0.58 -3.80 -5.12
N GLY A 229 1.64 -3.05 -5.41
CA GLY A 229 2.97 -3.56 -5.68
C GLY A 229 3.26 -3.71 -7.17
N GLY A 230 4.51 -4.09 -7.47
CA GLY A 230 4.97 -4.38 -8.81
C GLY A 230 4.74 -5.85 -9.16
N HIS A 231 4.22 -6.12 -10.35
CA HIS A 231 3.87 -7.47 -10.81
C HIS A 231 4.38 -7.72 -12.22
N ALA A 232 4.70 -8.97 -12.52
CA ALA A 232 4.97 -9.39 -13.89
C ALA A 232 3.64 -9.67 -14.62
N VAL A 233 3.32 -8.87 -15.64
CA VAL A 233 2.15 -9.04 -16.50
C VAL A 233 2.63 -9.23 -17.93
N LEU A 234 2.35 -10.41 -18.51
CA LEU A 234 2.74 -10.76 -19.89
C LEU A 234 4.24 -10.62 -20.22
N GLY A 235 5.11 -10.60 -19.21
CA GLY A 235 6.57 -10.47 -19.36
C GLY A 235 7.11 -9.12 -18.88
N ASP A 236 6.25 -8.11 -18.72
CA ASP A 236 6.63 -6.77 -18.30
C ASP A 236 6.42 -6.56 -16.80
N GLU A 237 7.32 -5.80 -16.17
CA GLU A 237 7.15 -5.32 -14.80
C GLU A 237 6.25 -4.08 -14.81
N VAL A 238 5.11 -4.16 -14.14
CA VAL A 238 4.13 -3.06 -14.04
C VAL A 238 3.74 -2.81 -12.59
N LEU A 239 3.55 -1.55 -12.22
CA LEU A 239 2.97 -1.18 -10.94
C LEU A 239 1.45 -1.21 -11.06
N LEU A 240 0.77 -1.87 -10.11
CA LEU A 240 -0.69 -1.89 -10.05
C LEU A 240 -1.19 -1.07 -8.88
N MET A 241 -2.27 -0.31 -9.09
CA MET A 241 -2.89 0.51 -8.06
C MET A 241 -4.33 0.10 -7.83
N LEU A 242 -4.77 0.07 -6.58
CA LEU A 242 -6.17 -0.06 -6.20
C LEU A 242 -6.82 1.32 -6.19
N LEU A 243 -8.02 1.41 -6.76
CA LEU A 243 -8.89 2.58 -6.68
C LEU A 243 -10.23 2.16 -6.04
N LEU A 244 -10.72 2.90 -5.04
CA LEU A 244 -12.02 2.65 -4.42
C LEU A 244 -12.80 3.94 -4.16
N PRO A 245 -14.14 3.89 -4.24
CA PRO A 245 -14.98 4.97 -3.74
C PRO A 245 -14.74 5.19 -2.25
N ARG A 246 -14.80 6.45 -1.81
CA ARG A 246 -14.57 6.83 -0.40
C ARG A 246 -15.54 6.14 0.55
N ASP A 247 -16.81 5.97 0.15
CA ASP A 247 -17.82 5.25 0.92
C ASP A 247 -17.48 3.77 1.16
N LEU A 248 -16.54 3.23 0.39
CA LEU A 248 -16.11 1.83 0.41
C LEU A 248 -14.66 1.68 0.88
N GLU A 249 -14.11 2.68 1.60
CA GLU A 249 -12.73 2.71 2.10
C GLU A 249 -12.35 1.55 3.04
N LEU A 250 -13.35 0.94 3.67
CA LEU A 250 -13.16 -0.20 4.58
C LEU A 250 -13.17 -1.55 3.86
N ARG A 251 -13.34 -1.58 2.53
CA ARG A 251 -13.16 -2.82 1.77
C ARG A 251 -11.74 -3.33 1.94
N ARG A 252 -11.62 -4.63 2.15
CA ARG A 252 -10.34 -5.34 2.28
C ARG A 252 -10.34 -6.50 1.31
N PHE A 253 -9.20 -6.70 0.67
CA PHE A 253 -9.02 -7.75 -0.33
C PHE A 253 -7.80 -8.60 0.03
N PRO A 254 -7.80 -9.89 -0.32
CA PRO A 254 -6.58 -10.69 -0.28
C PRO A 254 -5.51 -10.13 -1.23
N SER A 255 -4.29 -10.65 -1.14
CA SER A 255 -3.24 -10.34 -2.12
C SER A 255 -3.72 -10.70 -3.54
N LEU A 256 -3.22 -9.97 -4.54
CA LEU A 256 -3.54 -10.25 -5.94
C LEU A 256 -3.11 -11.68 -6.28
N LYS A 257 -3.89 -12.36 -7.12
CA LYS A 257 -3.61 -13.73 -7.59
C LYS A 257 -2.51 -13.77 -8.66
N SER A 258 -1.70 -12.72 -8.75
CA SER A 258 -0.63 -12.64 -9.74
C SER A 258 0.40 -13.74 -9.49
N PRO A 259 0.96 -14.35 -10.53
CA PRO A 259 1.94 -15.42 -10.37
C PRO A 259 3.28 -14.92 -9.79
N HIS A 260 3.67 -13.68 -10.10
CA HIS A 260 4.94 -13.10 -9.66
C HIS A 260 4.76 -11.67 -9.20
N GLN A 261 4.79 -11.45 -7.88
CA GLN A 261 4.91 -10.13 -7.27
C GLN A 261 6.41 -9.80 -7.14
N LEU A 262 6.83 -8.73 -7.78
CA LEU A 262 8.22 -8.27 -7.84
C LEU A 262 8.55 -7.31 -6.71
N SER A 263 7.62 -6.44 -6.33
CA SER A 263 7.76 -5.51 -5.20
C SER A 263 6.52 -5.50 -4.31
N LEU A 264 6.74 -5.21 -3.03
CA LEU A 264 5.70 -5.19 -2.00
C LEU A 264 4.67 -4.07 -2.26
N GLY A 265 3.39 -4.38 -2.06
CA GLY A 265 2.33 -3.37 -2.03
C GLY A 265 2.21 -2.67 -0.68
N MET A 266 1.37 -1.64 -0.59
CA MET A 266 1.09 -0.88 0.63
C MET A 266 0.71 -1.79 1.79
N ARG A 267 -0.17 -2.76 1.54
CA ARG A 267 -0.67 -3.70 2.56
C ARG A 267 0.35 -4.74 2.97
N ASP A 268 1.37 -4.98 2.16
CA ASP A 268 2.43 -5.93 2.45
C ASP A 268 3.60 -5.25 3.19
N ALA A 269 3.51 -3.94 3.46
CA ALA A 269 4.49 -3.19 4.24
C ALA A 269 4.43 -3.54 5.74
N PRO A 270 5.47 -3.23 6.53
CA PRO A 270 5.49 -3.46 7.98
C PRO A 270 4.31 -2.82 8.74
N SER A 271 3.70 -3.55 9.66
CA SER A 271 2.58 -3.04 10.46
C SER A 271 3.02 -2.04 11.54
N ALA A 272 2.19 -1.02 11.78
CA ALA A 272 2.37 -0.10 12.90
C ALA A 272 2.09 -0.74 14.29
N HIS A 273 1.57 -1.97 14.36
CA HIS A 273 1.31 -2.67 15.62
C HIS A 273 2.55 -3.32 16.25
N LYS A 274 3.61 -3.49 15.45
CA LYS A 274 4.88 -4.10 15.87
C LYS A 274 6.03 -3.14 15.57
N PRO A 275 7.24 -3.36 16.15
CA PRO A 275 8.39 -2.53 15.83
C PRO A 275 8.74 -2.58 14.34
N VAL A 276 8.89 -1.42 13.72
CA VAL A 276 9.31 -1.23 12.33
C VAL A 276 10.70 -0.62 12.34
N THR A 277 11.57 -1.01 11.41
CA THR A 277 12.84 -0.33 11.19
C THR A 277 12.70 0.66 10.04
N MET A 278 12.92 1.93 10.32
CA MET A 278 12.83 3.00 9.33
C MET A 278 14.22 3.37 8.85
N VAL A 279 14.32 3.74 7.57
CA VAL A 279 15.54 4.31 6.97
C VAL A 279 15.18 5.61 6.26
N PHE A 280 15.96 6.65 6.52
CA PHE A 280 15.96 7.87 5.72
C PHE A 280 17.28 8.00 4.98
N THR A 281 17.21 8.44 3.72
CA THR A 281 18.37 8.81 2.93
C THR A 281 18.26 10.24 2.43
N PHE A 282 19.38 10.96 2.41
CA PHE A 282 19.44 12.31 1.85
C PHE A 282 20.60 12.45 0.88
N ILE A 283 20.36 13.09 -0.26
CA ILE A 283 21.42 13.47 -1.19
C ILE A 283 22.18 14.69 -0.64
N GLU A 284 23.49 14.52 -0.48
CA GLU A 284 24.43 15.57 -0.13
C GLU A 284 25.26 15.99 -1.35
N GLY A 285 25.32 17.30 -1.60
CA GLY A 285 26.12 17.88 -2.69
C GLY A 285 25.39 18.10 -4.01
N ALA A 286 24.14 17.63 -4.18
CA ALA A 286 23.41 17.80 -5.44
C ALA A 286 22.86 19.22 -5.68
N ARG A 287 22.57 20.00 -4.63
CA ARG A 287 21.94 21.33 -4.77
C ARG A 287 22.71 22.31 -5.68
N PRO A 288 24.04 22.43 -5.58
CA PRO A 288 24.83 23.21 -6.55
C PRO A 288 24.75 22.64 -7.98
N LEU A 289 24.75 21.31 -8.11
CA LEU A 289 24.78 20.61 -9.40
C LEU A 289 23.49 20.80 -10.22
N VAL A 290 22.34 20.91 -9.55
CA VAL A 290 21.04 21.18 -10.20
C VAL A 290 21.09 22.45 -11.06
N ARG A 291 21.89 23.45 -10.70
CA ARG A 291 21.97 24.72 -11.45
C ARG A 291 22.82 24.63 -12.71
N CYS A 292 23.81 23.74 -12.73
CA CYS A 292 24.80 23.66 -13.80
C CYS A 292 24.55 22.48 -14.75
N HIS A 293 24.01 21.37 -14.24
CA HIS A 293 23.90 20.08 -14.94
C HIS A 293 22.60 19.34 -14.57
N ALA A 294 21.45 20.00 -14.75
CA ALA A 294 20.16 19.47 -14.30
C ALA A 294 19.77 18.12 -14.96
N GLU A 295 19.97 17.99 -16.28
CA GLU A 295 19.58 16.80 -17.04
C GLU A 295 20.44 15.59 -16.67
N GLU A 296 21.77 15.73 -16.74
CA GLU A 296 22.73 14.66 -16.37
C GLU A 296 22.55 14.22 -14.91
N LEU A 297 22.28 15.16 -13.99
CA LEU A 297 22.01 14.84 -12.59
C LEU A 297 20.71 14.04 -12.43
N ALA A 298 19.67 14.40 -13.18
CA ALA A 298 18.40 13.68 -13.15
C ALA A 298 18.57 12.23 -13.64
N ASP A 299 19.37 12.01 -14.69
CA ASP A 299 19.68 10.67 -15.21
C ASP A 299 20.48 9.82 -14.21
N ARG A 300 21.45 10.43 -13.51
CA ARG A 300 22.20 9.75 -12.44
C ARG A 300 21.30 9.40 -11.26
N ILE A 301 20.44 10.33 -10.82
CA ILE A 301 19.45 10.06 -9.76
C ILE A 301 18.51 8.93 -10.19
N LYS A 302 17.99 8.96 -11.41
CA LYS A 302 17.13 7.89 -11.95
C LYS A 302 17.84 6.53 -11.90
N THR A 303 19.11 6.48 -12.30
CA THR A 303 19.94 5.26 -12.22
C THR A 303 20.07 4.77 -10.79
N LEU A 304 20.34 5.65 -9.83
CA LEU A 304 20.43 5.27 -8.42
C LEU A 304 19.07 4.83 -7.84
N CYS A 305 17.96 5.43 -8.26
CA CYS A 305 16.63 5.00 -7.86
C CYS A 305 16.31 3.57 -8.35
N MET A 306 16.77 3.21 -9.56
CA MET A 306 16.65 1.82 -10.05
C MET A 306 17.45 0.84 -9.18
N VAL A 307 18.70 1.20 -8.83
CA VAL A 307 19.54 0.39 -7.93
C VAL A 307 18.90 0.27 -6.53
N ALA A 308 18.37 1.36 -5.99
CA ALA A 308 17.68 1.36 -4.70
C ALA A 308 16.51 0.36 -4.70
N ARG A 309 15.67 0.39 -5.74
CA ARG A 309 14.50 -0.50 -5.89
C ARG A 309 14.90 -1.97 -6.11
N GLU A 310 15.93 -2.25 -6.91
CA GLU A 310 16.52 -3.59 -7.02
C GLU A 310 16.91 -4.14 -5.64
N LEU A 311 17.62 -3.33 -4.86
CA LEU A 311 18.04 -3.72 -3.51
C LEU A 311 16.85 -3.86 -2.55
N LEU A 312 15.81 -3.03 -2.67
CA LEU A 312 14.60 -3.18 -1.84
C LEU A 312 13.93 -4.54 -2.07
N ARG A 313 13.81 -4.99 -3.32
CA ARG A 313 13.30 -6.33 -3.64
C ARG A 313 14.16 -7.43 -3.02
N LYS A 314 15.49 -7.27 -3.10
CA LYS A 314 16.45 -8.23 -2.52
C LYS A 314 16.33 -8.31 -1.00
N HIS A 315 16.28 -7.16 -0.32
CA HIS A 315 16.33 -7.05 1.14
C HIS A 315 14.95 -7.01 1.82
N ASN A 316 13.87 -7.25 1.04
CA ASN A 316 12.47 -7.17 1.50
C ASN A 316 12.14 -5.84 2.20
N GLY A 317 12.62 -4.74 1.61
CA GLY A 317 12.35 -3.39 2.05
C GLY A 317 11.16 -2.78 1.31
N TYR A 318 10.43 -1.91 1.98
CA TYR A 318 9.30 -1.18 1.43
C TYR A 318 9.66 0.29 1.19
N GLU A 319 9.34 0.82 0.01
CA GLU A 319 9.53 2.24 -0.33
C GLU A 319 8.28 3.05 0.06
N CYS A 320 8.35 3.82 1.14
CA CYS A 320 7.23 4.66 1.58
C CYS A 320 7.10 5.90 0.69
N GLN A 321 8.22 6.60 0.49
CA GLN A 321 8.28 7.84 -0.27
C GLN A 321 9.65 8.00 -0.92
N GLU A 322 9.64 8.56 -2.13
CA GLU A 322 10.82 9.05 -2.83
C GLU A 322 10.56 10.50 -3.26
N LEU A 323 11.51 11.38 -2.99
CA LEU A 323 11.44 12.78 -3.38
C LEU A 323 12.81 13.25 -3.91
N GLN A 324 12.94 13.33 -5.22
CA GLN A 324 14.17 13.77 -5.90
C GLN A 324 15.41 12.96 -5.49
N GLY A 325 15.23 11.67 -5.23
CA GLY A 325 16.27 10.73 -4.80
C GLY A 325 16.50 10.65 -3.28
N ASP A 326 15.78 11.44 -2.48
CA ASP A 326 15.69 11.23 -1.03
C ASP A 326 14.62 10.16 -0.74
N PHE A 327 14.96 9.14 0.06
CA PHE A 327 14.07 8.03 0.34
C PHE A 327 13.63 7.99 1.81
N MET A 328 12.38 7.61 2.02
CA MET A 328 11.84 7.09 3.26
C MET A 328 11.46 5.63 3.05
N LEU A 329 12.09 4.74 3.79
CA LEU A 329 11.94 3.29 3.63
C LEU A 329 11.55 2.63 4.95
N ALA A 330 10.85 1.51 4.87
CA ALA A 330 10.46 0.68 6.00
C ALA A 330 10.93 -0.76 5.80
N PHE A 331 11.47 -1.35 6.86
CA PHE A 331 11.96 -2.73 6.90
C PHE A 331 11.36 -3.46 8.10
N PHE A 332 11.14 -4.75 7.92
CA PHE A 332 10.68 -5.64 8.98
C PHE A 332 11.74 -5.89 10.05
N THR A 333 13.02 -5.85 9.67
CA THR A 333 14.15 -6.12 10.59
C THR A 333 15.26 -5.09 10.42
N PRO A 334 16.01 -4.80 11.50
CA PRO A 334 17.16 -3.91 11.41
C PRO A 334 18.32 -4.51 10.62
N ALA A 335 18.46 -5.84 10.59
CA ALA A 335 19.48 -6.50 9.78
C ALA A 335 19.30 -6.23 8.27
N SER A 336 18.07 -6.36 7.77
CA SER A 336 17.74 -6.04 6.37
C SER A 336 18.02 -4.56 6.03
N ALA A 337 17.68 -3.65 6.94
CA ALA A 337 17.93 -2.22 6.75
C ALA A 337 19.43 -1.89 6.67
N ILE A 338 20.25 -2.47 7.57
CA ILE A 338 21.70 -2.28 7.59
C ILE A 338 22.34 -2.85 6.32
N LEU A 339 21.93 -4.06 5.93
CA LEU A 339 22.38 -4.72 4.71
C LEU A 339 22.05 -3.90 3.46
N TRP A 340 20.81 -3.41 3.34
CA TRP A 340 20.39 -2.55 2.24
C TRP A 340 21.22 -1.25 2.18
N CYS A 341 21.38 -0.54 3.31
CA CYS A 341 22.14 0.72 3.35
C CYS A 341 23.60 0.50 2.96
N GLY A 342 24.22 -0.57 3.47
CA GLY A 342 25.60 -0.90 3.17
C GLY A 342 25.83 -1.25 1.71
N GLU A 343 24.99 -2.13 1.15
CA GLU A 343 25.08 -2.52 -0.26
C GLU A 343 24.78 -1.34 -1.18
N PHE A 344 23.79 -0.51 -0.85
CA PHE A 344 23.46 0.68 -1.64
C PHE A 344 24.63 1.67 -1.67
N GLN A 345 25.28 1.93 -0.53
CA GLN A 345 26.48 2.78 -0.49
C GLN A 345 27.64 2.22 -1.34
N VAL A 346 27.85 0.90 -1.32
CA VAL A 346 28.88 0.25 -2.16
C VAL A 346 28.54 0.42 -3.64
N ARG A 347 27.29 0.14 -4.05
CA ARG A 347 26.83 0.26 -5.44
C ARG A 347 26.92 1.70 -5.95
N ILE A 348 26.56 2.69 -5.13
CA ILE A 348 26.72 4.11 -5.47
C ILE A 348 28.18 4.43 -5.79
N ARG A 349 29.11 4.01 -4.92
CA ARG A 349 30.56 4.23 -5.15
C ARG A 349 31.06 3.53 -6.41
N GLN A 350 30.59 2.31 -6.68
CA GLN A 350 30.93 1.58 -7.90
C GLN A 350 30.43 2.31 -9.15
N LYS A 351 29.17 2.77 -9.16
CA LYS A 351 28.60 3.55 -10.27
C LYS A 351 29.36 4.83 -10.55
N PHE A 352 29.72 5.58 -9.50
CA PHE A 352 30.56 6.77 -9.69
C PHE A 352 31.95 6.44 -10.27
N ARG A 353 32.58 5.32 -9.87
CA ARG A 353 33.85 4.89 -10.48
C ARG A 353 33.71 4.48 -11.95
N GLU A 354 32.58 3.87 -12.32
CA GLU A 354 32.27 3.52 -13.71
C GLU A 354 32.15 4.78 -14.57
N TRP A 355 31.31 5.73 -14.13
CA TRP A 355 31.12 7.02 -14.80
C TRP A 355 32.42 7.83 -14.92
N ASP A 356 33.25 7.85 -13.86
CA ASP A 356 34.55 8.53 -13.89
C ASP A 356 35.49 7.92 -14.95
N ARG A 357 35.42 6.60 -15.18
CA ARG A 357 36.23 5.88 -16.17
C ARG A 357 35.76 6.13 -17.60
N GLU A 358 34.46 6.37 -17.78
CA GLU A 358 33.83 6.68 -19.06
C GLU A 358 34.08 8.15 -19.49
N ASN A 359 34.88 8.90 -18.72
CA ASN A 359 35.14 10.34 -18.87
C ASN A 359 33.86 11.19 -18.81
N GLU A 360 32.84 10.72 -18.09
CA GLU A 360 31.71 11.58 -17.74
C GLU A 360 32.16 12.65 -16.73
N ASN A 361 31.43 13.76 -16.66
CA ASN A 361 31.77 14.92 -15.81
C ASN A 361 32.04 14.50 -14.34
N GLN A 362 33.30 14.57 -13.93
CA GLN A 362 33.75 14.24 -12.56
C GLN A 362 33.17 15.20 -11.51
N GLU A 363 32.72 16.38 -11.94
CA GLU A 363 32.07 17.39 -11.09
C GLU A 363 30.67 16.95 -10.63
N LEU A 364 30.03 16.01 -11.33
CA LEU A 364 28.70 15.49 -11.03
C LEU A 364 28.69 14.41 -9.94
N ARG A 365 29.53 14.55 -8.92
CA ARG A 365 29.58 13.61 -7.79
C ARG A 365 28.74 14.13 -6.63
N PHE A 366 27.79 13.30 -6.18
CA PHE A 366 27.09 13.51 -4.93
C PHE A 366 27.20 12.27 -4.06
N SER A 367 26.76 12.39 -2.82
CA SER A 367 26.88 11.33 -1.82
C SER A 367 25.56 11.20 -1.07
N MET A 368 25.29 10.00 -0.54
CA MET A 368 24.07 9.74 0.21
C MET A 368 24.40 9.67 1.70
N SER A 369 23.70 10.43 2.53
CA SER A 369 23.71 10.23 3.98
C SER A 369 22.51 9.36 4.38
N MET A 370 22.71 8.43 5.31
CA MET A 370 21.68 7.46 5.70
C MET A 370 21.55 7.36 7.22
N GLY A 371 20.33 7.16 7.70
CA GLY A 371 20.03 6.96 9.12
C GLY A 371 19.00 5.86 9.32
N ILE A 372 19.20 5.05 10.35
CA ILE A 372 18.39 3.87 10.67
C ILE A 372 17.92 3.97 12.13
N GLU A 373 16.64 3.72 12.40
CA GLU A 373 16.09 3.58 13.76
C GLU A 373 14.96 2.55 13.79
N THR A 374 14.76 1.88 14.93
CA THR A 374 13.70 0.88 15.13
C THR A 374 12.79 1.27 16.28
N GLY A 375 11.49 1.05 16.12
CA GLY A 375 10.49 1.40 17.12
C GLY A 375 9.07 1.19 16.60
N VAL A 376 8.06 1.48 17.43
CA VAL A 376 6.65 1.30 17.05
C VAL A 376 6.10 2.64 16.52
N PRO A 377 5.66 2.71 15.25
CA PRO A 377 4.97 3.89 14.72
C PRO A 377 3.67 4.18 15.46
N ALA A 378 3.22 5.44 15.47
CA ALA A 378 1.93 5.81 16.06
C ALA A 378 0.75 5.35 15.20
N SER A 379 0.91 5.42 13.88
CA SER A 379 -0.09 4.97 12.91
C SER A 379 0.56 4.79 11.54
N VAL A 380 -0.11 4.03 10.68
CA VAL A 380 0.21 3.90 9.25
C VAL A 380 -1.07 4.09 8.44
N SER A 381 -0.98 4.82 7.33
CA SER A 381 -2.12 5.04 6.43
C SER A 381 -1.66 5.21 4.98
N PRO A 382 -2.50 4.94 3.97
CA PRO A 382 -2.15 5.22 2.58
C PRO A 382 -1.88 6.72 2.38
N HIS A 383 -0.76 7.05 1.74
CA HIS A 383 -0.42 8.41 1.36
C HIS A 383 -1.38 8.89 0.27
N LYS A 384 -1.93 10.09 0.46
CA LYS A 384 -3.05 10.61 -0.35
C LYS A 384 -2.77 10.68 -1.86
N THR A 385 -1.51 10.84 -2.25
CA THR A 385 -1.12 11.04 -3.66
C THR A 385 -0.40 9.85 -4.25
N SER A 386 0.22 8.98 -3.46
CA SER A 386 1.01 7.84 -3.97
C SER A 386 0.36 6.49 -3.69
N GLY A 387 -0.62 6.41 -2.78
CA GLY A 387 -1.23 5.16 -2.32
C GLY A 387 -0.32 4.27 -1.48
N ARG A 388 0.92 4.70 -1.22
CA ARG A 388 1.92 3.94 -0.45
C ARG A 388 1.73 4.09 1.06
N ALA A 389 2.30 3.18 1.84
CA ALA A 389 2.21 3.26 3.30
C ALA A 389 2.99 4.48 3.83
N ASP A 390 2.29 5.38 4.52
CA ASP A 390 2.86 6.54 5.20
C ASP A 390 2.84 6.33 6.71
N TYR A 391 4.01 6.44 7.35
CA TYR A 391 4.19 6.15 8.77
C TYR A 391 4.29 7.45 9.57
N PHE A 392 3.65 7.47 10.74
CA PHE A 392 3.65 8.62 11.63
C PHE A 392 4.21 8.26 13.00
N GLY A 393 4.70 9.27 13.70
CA GLY A 393 5.14 9.15 15.10
C GLY A 393 6.62 9.50 15.31
N ASN A 394 7.07 9.31 16.54
CA ASN A 394 8.39 9.76 16.97
C ASN A 394 9.53 9.06 16.23
N ILE A 395 9.40 7.78 15.91
CA ILE A 395 10.41 7.00 15.19
C ILE A 395 10.79 7.63 13.84
N VAL A 396 9.79 8.11 13.08
CA VAL A 396 10.01 8.72 11.76
C VAL A 396 10.83 10.00 11.90
N ASN A 397 10.46 10.84 12.86
CA ASN A 397 11.21 12.06 13.19
C ASN A 397 12.63 11.75 13.67
N GLN A 398 12.82 10.74 14.53
CA GLN A 398 14.12 10.31 15.03
C GLN A 398 15.03 9.85 13.89
N THR A 399 14.53 8.95 13.04
CA THR A 399 15.28 8.40 11.90
C THR A 399 15.73 9.51 10.95
N ALA A 400 14.84 10.44 10.60
CA ALA A 400 15.17 11.58 9.74
C ALA A 400 16.24 12.50 10.36
N ARG A 401 16.25 12.67 11.69
CA ARG A 401 17.28 13.47 12.39
C ARG A 401 18.63 12.75 12.40
N ILE A 402 18.65 11.44 12.61
CA ILE A 402 19.86 10.62 12.55
C ILE A 402 20.46 10.69 11.14
N ALA A 403 19.65 10.50 10.10
CA ALA A 403 20.10 10.60 8.71
C ALA A 403 20.67 11.99 8.37
N LYS A 404 20.06 13.07 8.85
CA LYS A 404 20.58 14.44 8.66
C LYS A 404 21.87 14.74 9.42
N ALA A 405 22.17 14.00 10.49
CA ALA A 405 23.42 14.13 11.21
C ALA A 405 24.56 13.34 10.57
N ALA A 406 24.26 12.38 9.70
CA ALA A 406 25.25 11.70 8.88
C ALA A 406 25.87 12.66 7.85
N HIS A 407 27.14 12.42 7.51
CA HIS A 407 27.77 12.98 6.33
C HIS A 407 27.48 12.11 5.10
N GLY A 408 27.62 12.70 3.92
CA GLY A 408 27.61 11.96 2.67
C GLY A 408 28.55 10.74 2.70
N GLY A 409 28.00 9.56 2.40
CA GLY A 409 28.69 8.28 2.47
C GLY A 409 28.60 7.56 3.82
N GLN A 410 28.05 8.20 4.86
CA GLN A 410 27.87 7.59 6.19
C GLN A 410 26.51 6.92 6.34
N VAL A 411 26.50 5.82 7.10
CA VAL A 411 25.30 5.11 7.54
C VAL A 411 25.29 5.09 9.06
N LEU A 412 24.37 5.84 9.67
CA LEU A 412 24.22 5.91 11.12
C LEU A 412 23.04 5.06 11.60
N ILE A 413 23.26 4.31 12.67
CA ILE A 413 22.28 3.44 13.34
C ILE A 413 22.01 4.02 14.72
N GLY A 414 20.73 4.21 15.04
CA GLY A 414 20.27 4.59 16.37
C GLY A 414 20.38 3.46 17.38
N GLY A 415 20.42 3.83 18.66
CA GLY A 415 20.64 2.86 19.75
C GLY A 415 19.52 1.82 19.89
N ASP A 416 18.28 2.18 19.57
CA ASP A 416 17.14 1.26 19.65
C ASP A 416 17.19 0.27 18.47
N ALA A 417 17.54 0.73 17.26
CA ALA A 417 17.85 -0.14 16.12
C ALA A 417 19.02 -1.10 16.39
N TRP A 418 20.10 -0.61 16.99
CA TRP A 418 21.25 -1.45 17.33
C TRP A 418 20.88 -2.50 18.38
N SER A 419 20.11 -2.12 19.40
CA SER A 419 19.59 -3.05 20.40
C SER A 419 18.70 -4.13 19.79
N ALA A 420 17.79 -3.75 18.89
CA ALA A 420 16.93 -4.68 18.17
C ALA A 420 17.74 -5.62 17.28
N TYR A 421 18.78 -5.10 16.61
CA TYR A 421 19.72 -5.89 15.82
C TYR A 421 20.45 -6.94 16.67
N CYS A 422 21.01 -6.56 17.82
CA CYS A 422 21.68 -7.50 18.71
C CYS A 422 20.73 -8.56 19.29
N ALA A 423 19.50 -8.14 19.65
CA ALA A 423 18.49 -9.04 20.22
C ALA A 423 17.98 -10.08 19.22
N ALA A 424 17.91 -9.71 17.93
CA ALA A 424 17.45 -10.61 16.86
C ALA A 424 18.47 -11.70 16.50
N GLN A 425 19.71 -11.63 17.00
CA GLN A 425 20.79 -12.58 16.71
C GLN A 425 20.89 -12.97 15.22
N PRO A 426 21.04 -12.00 14.31
CA PRO A 426 21.05 -12.27 12.88
C PRO A 426 22.23 -13.17 12.49
N SER A 427 22.11 -13.84 11.34
CA SER A 427 23.17 -14.67 10.75
C SER A 427 24.41 -13.82 10.44
N GLN A 428 25.30 -13.75 11.42
CA GLN A 428 26.52 -12.97 11.40
C GLN A 428 27.75 -13.88 11.56
N GLN A 429 28.78 -13.62 10.76
CA GLN A 429 30.08 -14.27 10.88
C GLN A 429 31.13 -13.22 11.22
N ILE A 430 31.80 -13.39 12.36
CA ILE A 430 32.90 -12.52 12.76
C ILE A 430 34.14 -12.91 11.94
N ILE A 431 34.76 -11.93 11.28
CA ILE A 431 35.97 -12.09 10.49
C ILE A 431 37.12 -11.43 11.25
N SER A 432 38.08 -12.25 11.68
CA SER A 432 39.30 -11.75 12.29
C SER A 432 40.17 -11.03 11.25
N LYS A 433 40.90 -9.99 11.66
CA LYS A 433 41.70 -9.11 10.77
C LYS A 433 42.77 -9.84 9.92
N ALA A 434 43.09 -11.09 10.22
CA ALA A 434 44.07 -11.90 9.52
C ALA A 434 43.50 -12.68 8.32
N ASP A 435 42.18 -12.83 8.23
CA ASP A 435 41.54 -13.64 7.19
C ASP A 435 41.33 -12.84 5.91
N LYS A 436 41.60 -13.48 4.76
CA LYS A 436 41.28 -12.89 3.45
C LYS A 436 39.76 -12.73 3.33
N ILE A 437 39.31 -11.49 3.13
CA ILE A 437 37.91 -11.18 2.87
C ILE A 437 37.54 -11.76 1.50
N LYS A 438 36.80 -12.87 1.50
CA LYS A 438 36.22 -13.44 0.28
C LYS A 438 34.91 -12.73 -0.04
N ASP A 439 34.70 -12.46 -1.32
CA ASP A 439 33.39 -12.04 -1.83
C ASP A 439 32.45 -13.24 -1.79
N ILE A 440 31.37 -13.14 -1.03
CA ILE A 440 30.35 -14.17 -0.93
C ILE A 440 29.03 -13.52 -1.36
N PRO A 441 28.41 -14.01 -2.45
CA PRO A 441 27.15 -13.47 -2.94
C PRO A 441 26.08 -13.42 -1.85
N GLY A 442 25.40 -12.29 -1.72
CA GLY A 442 24.32 -12.11 -0.73
C GLY A 442 24.77 -11.75 0.68
N SER A 443 26.07 -11.52 0.89
CA SER A 443 26.62 -11.03 2.16
C SER A 443 27.41 -9.73 1.98
N THR A 444 27.38 -8.88 3.01
CA THR A 444 28.16 -7.64 3.05
C THR A 444 28.98 -7.61 4.33
N VAL A 445 30.23 -7.17 4.24
CA VAL A 445 31.13 -7.04 5.40
C VAL A 445 31.06 -5.62 5.93
N PHE A 446 30.84 -5.49 7.23
CA PHE A 446 30.74 -4.23 7.93
C PHE A 446 31.82 -4.10 9.00
N GLN A 447 32.30 -2.88 9.18
CA GLN A 447 32.96 -2.45 10.40
C GLN A 447 31.99 -1.54 11.16
N PHE A 448 31.73 -1.84 12.43
CA PHE A 448 30.92 -0.99 13.28
C PHE A 448 31.78 -0.08 14.15
N LYS A 449 31.36 1.17 14.30
CA LYS A 449 32.06 2.17 15.12
C LYS A 449 31.06 2.90 16.01
N ALA A 450 31.23 2.80 17.33
CA ALA A 450 30.45 3.58 18.28
C ALA A 450 30.92 5.04 18.30
N HIS A 451 29.98 5.99 18.21
CA HIS A 451 30.25 7.43 18.29
C HIS A 451 29.86 8.06 19.64
N GLY A 452 29.13 7.32 20.48
CA GLY A 452 28.59 7.81 21.75
C GLY A 452 27.19 8.41 21.59
N TYR A 453 26.79 9.28 22.53
CA TYR A 453 25.44 9.81 22.61
C TYR A 453 25.32 11.23 22.05
N TYR A 454 24.23 11.46 21.32
CA TYR A 454 23.95 12.71 20.64
C TYR A 454 22.58 13.26 21.03
N SER A 455 22.49 14.58 21.08
CA SER A 455 21.24 15.30 21.28
C SER A 455 20.69 15.80 19.95
N PHE A 456 19.37 15.69 19.80
CA PHE A 456 18.67 16.10 18.59
C PHE A 456 17.51 17.03 18.93
N LYS A 457 17.30 18.05 18.09
CA LYS A 457 16.19 19.00 18.29
C LYS A 457 14.84 18.28 18.21
N GLY A 458 14.04 18.45 19.27
CA GLY A 458 12.70 17.85 19.37
C GLY A 458 12.68 16.41 19.88
N ILE A 459 13.83 15.87 20.31
CA ILE A 459 13.94 14.55 20.91
C ILE A 459 14.45 14.73 22.34
N SER A 460 13.69 14.24 23.32
CA SER A 460 13.98 14.43 24.74
C SER A 460 15.10 13.55 25.26
N LYS A 461 15.25 12.34 24.69
CA LYS A 461 16.26 11.37 25.12
C LYS A 461 17.51 11.44 24.25
N PRO A 462 18.72 11.44 24.84
CA PRO A 462 19.96 11.22 24.10
C PRO A 462 19.92 9.90 23.32
N ILE A 463 20.34 9.93 22.05
CA ILE A 463 20.39 8.75 21.18
C ILE A 463 21.86 8.34 21.02
N GLY A 464 22.17 7.10 21.37
CA GLY A 464 23.46 6.49 21.04
C GLY A 464 23.57 6.22 19.53
N LEU A 465 24.69 6.61 18.91
CA LEU A 465 24.93 6.43 17.48
C LEU A 465 26.05 5.43 17.21
N ILE A 466 25.78 4.54 16.26
CA ILE A 466 26.73 3.57 15.72
C ILE A 466 26.85 3.84 14.22
N GLU A 467 28.06 3.90 13.69
CA GLU A 467 28.30 3.98 12.26
C GLU A 467 28.54 2.58 11.70
N ALA A 468 27.82 2.22 10.64
CA ALA A 468 28.04 1.02 9.86
C ALA A 468 28.86 1.36 8.62
N ILE A 469 30.09 0.87 8.56
CA ILE A 469 31.02 1.15 7.47
C ILE A 469 31.07 -0.08 6.56
N PRO A 470 30.44 -0.06 5.37
CA PRO A 470 30.48 -1.19 4.45
C PRO A 470 31.84 -1.28 3.75
N VAL A 471 32.46 -2.46 3.81
CA VAL A 471 33.74 -2.75 3.18
C VAL A 471 33.53 -3.17 1.73
N ASP A 472 34.16 -2.46 0.80
CA ASP A 472 34.16 -2.82 -0.61
C ASP A 472 35.27 -3.84 -0.91
N VAL A 473 34.87 -5.10 -1.06
CA VAL A 473 35.78 -6.24 -1.30
C VAL A 473 36.46 -6.17 -2.68
N GLN A 474 35.86 -5.48 -3.64
CA GLN A 474 36.36 -5.39 -5.01
C GLN A 474 37.40 -4.27 -5.19
N SER A 475 37.58 -3.41 -4.19
CA SER A 475 38.60 -2.36 -4.22
C SER A 475 40.00 -2.96 -4.08
N LYS A 476 40.87 -2.76 -5.09
CA LYS A 476 42.29 -3.20 -5.03
C LYS A 476 43.13 -2.39 -4.04
N THR A 477 42.59 -1.31 -3.47
CA THR A 477 43.24 -0.34 -2.57
C THR A 477 42.84 -0.55 -1.11
N LEU A 478 42.84 -1.79 -0.63
CA LEU A 478 42.39 -2.16 0.72
C LEU A 478 43.27 -1.63 1.88
N SER A 479 44.44 -1.03 1.63
CA SER A 479 45.38 -0.64 2.70
C SER A 479 45.36 0.85 3.10
N LEU A 480 45.21 1.79 2.16
CA LEU A 480 45.31 3.22 2.47
C LEU A 480 43.93 3.91 2.58
N ASP A 481 43.01 3.62 1.65
CA ASP A 481 41.66 4.21 1.66
C ASP A 481 40.75 3.66 2.76
N LEU A 482 40.97 2.42 3.18
CA LEU A 482 40.28 1.85 4.33
C LEU A 482 40.61 2.66 5.60
N MET A 483 41.85 3.13 5.75
CA MET A 483 42.25 3.95 6.90
C MET A 483 41.69 5.38 6.86
N THR A 484 41.47 5.95 5.67
CA THR A 484 40.78 7.24 5.51
C THR A 484 39.27 7.13 5.70
N LEU A 485 38.64 6.02 5.28
CA LEU A 485 37.24 5.70 5.63
C LEU A 485 37.06 5.46 7.14
N ILE A 486 38.04 4.86 7.81
CA ILE A 486 38.05 4.63 9.27
C ILE A 486 38.17 5.95 10.06
N ARG A 487 38.67 7.03 9.45
CA ARG A 487 38.48 8.41 9.94
C ARG A 487 37.06 8.90 9.62
N GLY A 488 36.04 8.11 10.01
CA GLY A 488 34.65 8.52 9.96
C GLY A 488 34.49 9.88 10.64
N HIS A 489 33.84 10.80 9.93
CA HIS A 489 33.54 12.13 10.46
C HIS A 489 32.64 11.96 11.68
N ALA A 490 32.89 12.76 12.73
CA ALA A 490 31.94 12.83 13.83
C ALA A 490 30.59 13.30 13.27
N PRO A 491 29.46 12.68 13.66
CA PRO A 491 28.14 13.13 13.28
C PRO A 491 27.96 14.64 13.50
N LYS A 492 27.23 15.31 12.59
CA LYS A 492 27.01 16.77 12.59
C LYS A 492 26.19 17.29 13.79
N ALA A 493 25.75 16.40 14.68
CA ALA A 493 24.91 16.72 15.84
C ALA A 493 25.75 17.02 17.09
N LYS A 494 25.13 17.64 18.10
CA LYS A 494 25.79 17.95 19.37
C LYS A 494 25.97 16.68 20.20
N ARG A 495 27.21 16.22 20.30
CA ARG A 495 27.63 15.13 21.20
C ARG A 495 27.42 15.54 22.66
N ILE A 496 26.92 14.61 23.47
CA ILE A 496 26.80 14.77 24.91
C ILE A 496 28.02 14.08 25.55
N GLU A 497 28.67 14.76 26.49
CA GLU A 497 29.79 14.21 27.25
C GLU A 497 29.29 13.22 28.31
N ASP A 498 30.06 12.16 28.55
CA ASP A 498 29.67 11.05 29.43
C ASP A 498 29.33 11.48 30.86
N ALA A 499 29.94 12.57 31.35
CA ALA A 499 29.64 13.15 32.66
C ALA A 499 28.20 13.72 32.77
N ALA A 500 27.65 14.25 31.68
CA ALA A 500 26.29 14.77 31.64
C ALA A 500 25.22 13.67 31.44
N LEU A 501 25.64 12.46 31.03
CA LEU A 501 24.77 11.30 30.82
C LEU A 501 24.41 10.55 32.09
N ALA A 502 25.15 10.74 33.19
CA ALA A 502 24.95 9.97 34.43
C ALA A 502 23.55 10.13 35.05
N ASN A 503 22.90 11.28 34.84
CA ASN A 503 21.62 11.64 35.45
C ASN A 503 20.42 11.64 34.47
N GLN A 504 20.58 11.14 33.24
CA GLN A 504 19.53 11.16 32.21
C GLN A 504 19.15 9.76 31.74
N ALA A 505 17.86 9.56 31.45
CA ALA A 505 17.38 8.36 30.79
C ALA A 505 17.91 8.32 29.34
N LYS A 506 18.78 7.35 29.04
CA LYS A 506 19.45 7.18 27.74
C LYS A 506 19.00 5.89 27.04
N THR A 507 19.14 5.83 25.72
CA THR A 507 18.96 4.55 24.99
C THR A 507 20.05 3.57 25.42
N VAL A 508 19.69 2.30 25.62
CA VAL A 508 20.69 1.27 25.91
C VAL A 508 21.37 0.91 24.61
N VAL A 509 22.70 0.86 24.59
CA VAL A 509 23.47 0.43 23.43
C VAL A 509 24.32 -0.76 23.84
N PRO A 510 24.00 -1.98 23.37
CA PRO A 510 24.84 -3.15 23.54
C PRO A 510 26.24 -2.96 22.97
N ASP A 511 27.21 -3.74 23.45
CA ASP A 511 28.61 -3.62 23.05
C ASP A 511 28.79 -3.77 21.52
N VAL A 512 29.62 -2.89 20.95
CA VAL A 512 29.81 -2.81 19.50
C VAL A 512 31.09 -3.57 19.15
N PRO A 513 31.02 -4.63 18.32
CA PRO A 513 32.19 -5.41 17.98
C PRO A 513 33.21 -4.57 17.22
N SER A 514 34.48 -4.64 17.65
CA SER A 514 35.59 -3.98 16.96
C SER A 514 36.11 -4.75 15.74
N GLU A 515 35.67 -6.00 15.59
CA GLU A 515 36.03 -6.89 14.49
C GLU A 515 35.12 -6.67 13.28
N LEU A 516 35.54 -7.19 12.12
CA LEU A 516 34.71 -7.14 10.92
C LEU A 516 33.58 -8.15 11.05
N VAL A 517 32.36 -7.73 10.74
CA VAL A 517 31.17 -8.57 10.81
C VAL A 517 30.64 -8.76 9.40
N ARG A 518 30.60 -10.00 8.94
CA ARG A 518 29.86 -10.36 7.72
C ARG A 518 28.41 -10.57 8.10
N LEU A 519 27.54 -9.80 7.46
CA LEU A 519 26.11 -10.00 7.53
C LEU A 519 25.62 -10.70 6.27
N SER A 520 24.74 -11.68 6.47
CA SER A 520 24.09 -12.43 5.41
C SER A 520 22.58 -12.25 5.48
N HIS A 521 21.90 -12.40 4.34
CA HIS A 521 20.45 -12.57 4.34
C HIS A 521 20.11 -13.82 5.13
N GLY A 522 19.51 -13.65 6.30
CA GLY A 522 19.18 -14.76 7.17
C GLY A 522 18.11 -14.35 8.16
N GLY A 523 16.86 -14.66 7.82
CA GLY A 523 15.73 -14.59 8.73
C GLY A 523 14.48 -15.09 8.02
N GLU A 524 13.64 -15.84 8.73
CA GLU A 524 12.25 -16.05 8.33
C GLU A 524 11.58 -14.68 8.14
N GLN A 525 10.74 -14.54 7.11
CA GLN A 525 9.96 -13.32 6.98
C GLN A 525 9.01 -13.23 8.18
N PRO A 526 9.09 -12.17 9.00
CA PRO A 526 8.18 -12.06 10.12
C PRO A 526 6.78 -11.74 9.62
N ASN A 527 5.78 -12.55 10.03
CA ASN A 527 4.34 -12.33 9.77
C ASN A 527 3.81 -11.09 10.51
N ASN A 528 4.24 -9.93 10.04
CA ASN A 528 4.01 -8.61 10.67
C ASN A 528 3.59 -7.55 9.64
N SER A 529 3.04 -7.94 8.48
CA SER A 529 2.56 -6.99 7.47
C SER A 529 1.29 -6.27 7.94
N ILE A 530 1.01 -5.10 7.36
CA ILE A 530 -0.25 -4.37 7.59
C ILE A 530 -1.45 -5.27 7.34
N ARG A 531 -1.41 -6.02 6.23
CA ARG A 531 -2.42 -7.01 5.84
C ARG A 531 -2.71 -7.98 6.98
N GLU A 532 -1.70 -8.73 7.43
CA GLU A 532 -1.88 -9.75 8.47
C GLU A 532 -2.46 -9.15 9.76
N THR A 533 -1.92 -8.02 10.20
CA THR A 533 -2.40 -7.40 11.44
C THR A 533 -3.81 -6.84 11.33
N GLU A 534 -4.24 -6.35 10.16
CA GLU A 534 -5.61 -5.87 9.98
C GLU A 534 -6.62 -7.01 9.82
N PHE A 535 -6.24 -8.12 9.20
CA PHE A 535 -7.12 -9.29 9.07
C PHE A 535 -7.29 -10.06 10.40
N ASP A 536 -6.25 -10.08 11.25
CA ASP A 536 -6.33 -10.63 12.61
C ASP A 536 -7.32 -9.84 13.51
N PHE A 537 -7.59 -8.57 13.21
CA PHE A 537 -8.68 -7.81 13.81
C PHE A 537 -10.00 -8.07 13.05
N ASN A 538 -10.63 -9.23 13.31
CA ASN A 538 -12.05 -9.50 13.00
C ASN A 538 -12.48 -9.58 11.53
N LEU A 539 -11.66 -10.11 10.62
CA LEU A 539 -12.16 -10.61 9.31
C LEU A 539 -11.51 -11.95 8.96
N SER A 540 -11.51 -12.89 9.90
CA SER A 540 -11.48 -14.32 9.55
C SER A 540 -12.70 -14.57 8.67
N TRP A 541 -12.47 -14.85 7.39
CA TRP A 541 -13.53 -15.29 6.47
C TRP A 541 -14.08 -16.67 6.84
N ASP A 542 -13.56 -17.31 7.90
CA ASP A 542 -13.83 -18.71 8.24
C ASP A 542 -14.48 -18.95 9.61
N ASP A 543 -14.79 -17.92 10.41
CA ASP A 543 -15.53 -18.13 11.66
C ASP A 543 -16.79 -17.26 11.71
N SER A 544 -17.90 -17.91 11.36
CA SER A 544 -19.26 -17.67 11.90
C SER A 544 -19.48 -16.26 12.48
N ILE A 545 -19.68 -15.28 11.60
CA ILE A 545 -20.19 -13.97 12.00
C ILE A 545 -21.68 -14.16 12.31
N PHE A 546 -22.00 -14.04 13.60
CA PHE A 546 -23.32 -14.19 14.19
C PHE A 546 -24.42 -13.55 13.34
N VAL A 547 -25.27 -14.43 12.78
CA VAL A 547 -26.61 -14.05 12.32
C VAL A 547 -27.38 -13.69 13.58
N PHE A 548 -27.75 -12.43 13.75
CA PHE A 548 -28.85 -12.10 14.64
C PHE A 548 -30.11 -12.62 13.94
N GLU A 549 -30.65 -13.73 14.44
CA GLU A 549 -32.04 -14.08 14.17
C GLU A 549 -32.91 -12.95 14.72
N ASP A 550 -33.77 -12.43 13.85
CA ASP A 550 -34.82 -11.49 14.19
C ASP A 550 -35.64 -12.10 15.34
N ILE A 551 -35.63 -11.45 16.51
CA ILE A 551 -36.58 -11.75 17.56
C ILE A 551 -37.90 -11.14 17.10
N ASP A 552 -38.81 -12.01 16.66
CA ASP A 552 -40.20 -11.67 16.40
C ASP A 552 -40.80 -11.01 17.66
N GLU A 553 -41.34 -9.81 17.47
CA GLU A 553 -42.28 -9.19 18.40
C GLU A 553 -43.58 -10.01 18.37
N GLU A 554 -43.75 -10.94 19.32
CA GLU A 554 -45.06 -11.47 19.69
C GLU A 554 -45.49 -10.93 21.05
N ASP A 555 -46.57 -10.15 21.01
CA ASP A 555 -47.37 -9.72 22.14
C ASP A 555 -47.85 -10.92 22.98
N GLY A 556 -47.71 -10.82 24.31
CA GLY A 556 -48.20 -11.83 25.23
C GLY A 556 -48.17 -11.35 26.68
N ASP A 557 -49.22 -10.64 27.07
CA ASP A 557 -49.55 -10.30 28.46
C ASP A 557 -49.48 -11.52 29.38
N MET A 558 -48.72 -11.44 30.48
CA MET A 558 -49.05 -12.09 31.75
C MET A 558 -48.27 -11.43 32.91
N GLU A 559 -49.02 -10.86 33.84
CA GLU A 559 -48.58 -10.44 35.18
C GLU A 559 -48.26 -11.65 36.06
N ASP A 560 -47.14 -11.66 36.80
CA ASP A 560 -47.14 -12.00 38.23
C ASP A 560 -45.80 -11.64 38.94
N GLU A 561 -45.92 -11.43 40.24
CA GLU A 561 -45.02 -10.77 41.20
C GLU A 561 -43.71 -11.50 41.58
N GLY A 562 -42.75 -10.75 42.15
CA GLY A 562 -41.94 -11.27 43.28
C GLY A 562 -40.41 -11.31 43.17
N GLN A 563 -39.77 -10.17 43.49
CA GLN A 563 -38.47 -9.97 44.17
C GLN A 563 -37.40 -11.10 44.19
N GLY A 564 -36.25 -10.83 43.55
CA GLY A 564 -34.99 -11.54 43.81
C GLY A 564 -33.76 -10.78 43.27
N ARG A 565 -32.88 -10.34 44.18
CA ARG A 565 -31.70 -9.49 43.95
C ARG A 565 -30.70 -10.06 42.93
N GLY A 566 -30.43 -9.29 41.86
CA GLY A 566 -29.25 -9.44 41.00
C GLY A 566 -28.23 -8.34 41.25
N LEU A 567 -27.10 -8.67 41.88
CA LEU A 567 -25.95 -7.80 42.05
C LEU A 567 -25.35 -7.45 40.68
N ALA A 568 -25.27 -6.16 40.37
CA ALA A 568 -24.43 -5.64 39.30
C ALA A 568 -22.95 -5.86 39.66
N VAL A 569 -22.24 -6.66 38.88
CA VAL A 569 -20.77 -6.75 38.94
C VAL A 569 -20.18 -5.79 37.91
N CYS A 570 -19.53 -4.76 38.43
CA CYS A 570 -18.91 -3.66 37.71
C CYS A 570 -17.70 -4.13 36.88
N GLY A 571 -17.60 -3.64 35.64
CA GLY A 571 -16.59 -3.99 34.64
C GLY A 571 -15.21 -3.39 34.88
N SER A 572 -14.50 -3.83 35.92
CA SER A 572 -13.13 -3.37 36.23
C SER A 572 -12.08 -4.48 36.36
N VAL A 573 -12.42 -5.75 36.09
CA VAL A 573 -11.47 -6.87 36.15
C VAL A 573 -11.06 -7.42 34.77
N ALA A 574 -11.81 -7.12 33.71
CA ALA A 574 -11.51 -7.58 32.34
C ALA A 574 -10.29 -6.87 31.68
N LEU A 575 -9.78 -5.79 32.28
CA LEU A 575 -8.64 -5.02 31.76
C LEU A 575 -7.27 -5.49 32.30
N ALA A 576 -7.24 -6.36 33.32
CA ALA A 576 -5.98 -6.81 33.94
C ALA A 576 -5.43 -8.13 33.35
N MET A 577 -6.20 -8.85 32.52
CA MET A 577 -5.78 -10.14 31.94
C MET A 577 -5.30 -10.04 30.47
N ARG A 578 -5.34 -8.85 29.86
CA ARG A 578 -5.03 -8.67 28.43
C ARG A 578 -3.55 -8.48 28.09
N ASN A 579 -2.66 -8.56 29.08
CA ASN A 579 -1.20 -8.39 28.93
C ASN A 579 -0.41 -9.58 29.51
N SER A 580 -0.73 -10.82 29.15
CA SER A 580 0.19 -11.93 29.43
C SER A 580 0.36 -12.87 28.24
N THR A 581 1.60 -12.89 27.74
CA THR A 581 2.15 -13.87 26.81
C THR A 581 2.38 -15.18 27.57
N LEU A 582 1.49 -16.16 27.43
CA LEU A 582 1.74 -17.50 27.97
C LEU A 582 1.48 -18.58 26.91
N ASN A 583 2.54 -19.35 26.66
CA ASN A 583 2.57 -20.52 25.78
C ASN A 583 1.41 -21.48 26.09
N HIS A 584 0.62 -21.75 25.05
CA HIS A 584 -0.60 -22.56 25.05
C HIS A 584 -0.42 -23.99 25.63
N SER A 585 0.82 -24.48 25.70
CA SER A 585 1.16 -25.80 26.25
C SER A 585 1.16 -25.89 27.78
N ARG A 586 1.41 -24.78 28.51
CA ARG A 586 1.40 -24.77 29.98
C ARG A 586 0.00 -24.63 30.58
N LEU A 587 -0.91 -23.93 29.91
CA LEU A 587 -2.30 -23.77 30.35
C LEU A 587 -3.03 -25.12 30.38
N MET A 588 -2.79 -25.99 29.40
CA MET A 588 -3.38 -27.33 29.34
C MET A 588 -2.83 -28.29 30.41
N ALA A 589 -1.63 -28.04 30.94
CA ALA A 589 -1.07 -28.83 32.04
C ALA A 589 -1.67 -28.43 33.39
N GLN A 590 -1.93 -27.14 33.63
CA GLN A 590 -2.57 -26.64 34.86
C GLN A 590 -4.07 -26.99 34.94
N LEU A 591 -4.77 -27.00 33.81
CA LEU A 591 -6.18 -27.42 33.77
C LEU A 591 -6.37 -28.92 34.03
N ARG A 592 -5.34 -29.75 33.84
CA ARG A 592 -5.35 -31.18 34.19
C ARG A 592 -5.06 -31.46 35.66
N SER A 593 -4.44 -30.53 36.39
CA SER A 593 -4.10 -30.70 37.81
C SER A 593 -5.12 -30.10 38.78
N SER A 594 -6.11 -29.33 38.30
CA SER A 594 -7.08 -28.62 39.15
C SER A 594 -8.40 -29.39 39.41
N ARG A 595 -8.47 -30.68 39.08
CA ARG A 595 -9.59 -31.55 39.46
C ARG A 595 -9.17 -32.40 40.66
N ARG A 596 -9.12 -31.78 41.84
CA ARG A 596 -9.32 -32.44 43.14
C ARG A 596 -9.32 -31.39 44.25
N ASP A 597 -10.27 -31.60 45.16
CA ASP A 597 -10.38 -31.07 46.52
C ASP A 597 -11.18 -29.77 46.71
N ASP A 598 -12.49 -29.98 46.90
CA ASP A 598 -13.37 -29.16 47.75
C ASP A 598 -13.04 -29.42 49.23
N SER A 599 -12.84 -28.36 50.03
CA SER A 599 -13.40 -28.27 51.38
C SER A 599 -13.18 -26.88 52.04
N PHE A 600 -14.31 -26.26 52.40
CA PHE A 600 -14.60 -25.29 53.46
C PHE A 600 -13.49 -24.82 54.43
N THR A 601 -13.45 -23.51 54.73
CA THR A 601 -14.00 -22.91 55.99
C THR A 601 -13.76 -21.39 56.08
N SER A 602 -14.73 -20.69 56.68
CA SER A 602 -14.76 -19.25 56.92
C SER A 602 -13.94 -18.81 58.14
N GLN A 603 -13.44 -17.56 58.15
CA GLN A 603 -13.52 -16.71 59.35
C GLN A 603 -13.39 -15.21 59.04
N ARG A 604 -14.22 -14.43 59.75
CA ARG A 604 -14.39 -12.97 59.73
C ARG A 604 -13.33 -12.23 60.56
N ASN A 605 -13.27 -10.90 60.32
CA ASN A 605 -12.94 -9.76 61.20
C ASN A 605 -11.77 -8.94 60.65
N SER A 606 -11.69 -7.61 60.71
CA SER A 606 -12.60 -6.50 61.08
C SER A 606 -11.79 -5.20 60.89
N ALA A 607 -12.45 -4.13 60.41
CA ALA A 607 -12.24 -2.71 60.68
C ALA A 607 -10.81 -2.10 60.75
N ASN A 608 -10.54 -1.09 59.90
CA ASN A 608 -10.53 0.31 60.36
C ASN A 608 -10.39 1.30 59.19
N ALA A 609 -11.14 2.40 59.30
CA ALA A 609 -11.18 3.54 58.39
C ALA A 609 -10.49 4.75 59.03
N THR A 610 -9.84 5.60 58.23
CA THR A 610 -9.69 7.04 58.52
C THR A 610 -9.35 7.85 57.25
N ARG A 611 -10.28 8.77 56.90
CA ARG A 611 -10.15 10.18 56.42
C ARG A 611 -9.05 10.54 55.41
N THR A 612 -9.36 10.96 54.18
CA THR A 612 -9.88 12.28 53.70
C THR A 612 -9.04 13.49 54.11
N GLU A 613 -8.40 14.15 53.14
CA GLU A 613 -8.37 15.60 53.00
C GLU A 613 -7.99 16.01 51.56
N ASP A 614 -8.85 16.85 50.97
CA ASP A 614 -8.69 17.59 49.71
C ASP A 614 -7.62 18.68 49.84
N MET A 615 -6.96 19.03 48.73
CA MET A 615 -6.76 20.44 48.41
C MET A 615 -6.45 20.70 46.92
N ASP A 616 -7.13 21.73 46.43
CA ASP A 616 -7.18 22.31 45.09
C ASP A 616 -5.91 23.07 44.65
N ARG A 617 -5.75 23.11 43.32
CA ARG A 617 -5.27 24.19 42.43
C ARG A 617 -4.00 24.99 42.77
N VAL A 618 -3.04 24.95 41.82
CA VAL A 618 -2.66 26.08 40.93
C VAL A 618 -2.38 25.52 39.54
#